data_AF-A0A2B4SL17-F1
#
_entry.id   AF-A0A2B4SL17-F1
#
_cell.length_a   1.000
_cell.length_b   1.000
_cell.length_c   1.000
_cell.angle_alpha   90.00
_cell.angle_beta   90.00
_cell.angle_gamma   90.00
#
_symmetry.space_group_name_H-M   'P 1'
#
loop_
_entity.id
_entity.type
_entity.pdbx_description
1 polymer ?
#
loop_
_entity_poly.entity_id
_entity_poly.type
_entity_poly.pdbx_seq_one_letter_code
_entity_poly.pdbx_strand_id
1 'polypeptide(L)'
;MDDAVPSIFPWSAASPKRKSPRKRSRHPSSAAEMPSFWCVSEEDNDSPASDEISDLRAHIEKLEEQIKSLQQENKHLLKNVDELLERKFGITRFKDSDLDINFFTGFPNYKTLLACYNFLKPGENGENIVYVNSATEDLEFSASGDVVMADKGRYVDDTFAIVTSVPAAEDLLSTLNNCHPSIHFTMELASGNKLPFVGMEVLKKGCKLETSVYRKPTNTGLLLHPQSHVDKRYKKSLLKTMLNRAFRLSSTWESFKSECDHLKMMFTNLKYPDHLINSTISHFVTPVRSENPGVQAQLSVNENAVHRVVLPFKDQKSADAVKRQLSDLSNKIDHTLHPVFKSRKICEDLRVREPKPPIVSQQCVVYNYKCDLCDAEYVGYTSRHLHQLINEHRNSAIGKRLKNEHGLQTIGDLTKHFNVLKKCTGKLDCLVHEMLFIKKMKPSLNKQSDSIRAKLFI
;
A
#
# COMPACT_ATOMS: atom_id res chain seq x y z
N MET A 1 -15.48 6.51 -43.20
CA MET A 1 -15.35 5.20 -43.85
C MET A 1 -13.88 5.04 -44.17
N ASP A 2 -13.04 5.05 -43.14
CA ASP A 2 -12.76 3.93 -42.21
C ASP A 2 -11.49 3.25 -42.69
N ASP A 3 -10.41 3.84 -42.19
CA ASP A 3 -9.05 3.34 -42.17
C ASP A 3 -8.99 1.98 -41.47
N ALA A 4 -8.39 1.02 -42.16
CA ALA A 4 -8.16 -0.33 -41.69
C ALA A 4 -7.07 -0.38 -40.61
N VAL A 5 -7.35 -1.09 -39.52
CA VAL A 5 -6.40 -1.45 -38.47
C VAL A 5 -5.56 -2.66 -38.91
N PRO A 6 -4.22 -2.67 -38.70
CA PRO A 6 -3.37 -3.80 -39.04
C PRO A 6 -3.55 -4.97 -38.06
N SER A 7 -3.88 -6.15 -38.59
CA SER A 7 -4.03 -7.42 -37.85
C SER A 7 -2.71 -8.19 -37.77
N ILE A 8 -2.39 -8.76 -36.61
CA ILE A 8 -1.14 -9.46 -36.26
C ILE A 8 -1.22 -10.98 -36.56
N PHE A 9 -2.27 -11.45 -37.25
CA PHE A 9 -2.42 -12.87 -37.62
C PHE A 9 -2.30 -13.09 -39.14
N PRO A 10 -1.43 -14.02 -39.62
CA PRO A 10 -1.39 -14.39 -41.03
C PRO A 10 -2.66 -15.16 -41.41
N TRP A 11 -3.32 -14.71 -42.47
CA TRP A 11 -4.51 -15.35 -43.04
C TRP A 11 -4.12 -16.61 -43.83
N SER A 12 -4.65 -17.75 -43.39
CA SER A 12 -4.96 -19.00 -44.13
C SER A 12 -3.89 -19.65 -45.01
N ALA A 13 -3.40 -20.82 -44.59
CA ALA A 13 -3.06 -21.91 -45.51
C ALA A 13 -4.31 -22.75 -45.81
N ALA A 14 -4.47 -23.16 -47.07
CA ALA A 14 -5.65 -23.88 -47.57
C ALA A 14 -5.83 -25.27 -46.90
N SER A 15 -7.05 -25.57 -46.46
CA SER A 15 -7.45 -26.91 -46.02
C SER A 15 -7.65 -27.86 -47.23
N PRO A 16 -7.19 -29.12 -47.20
CA PRO A 16 -7.51 -30.09 -48.25
C PRO A 16 -9.01 -30.40 -48.28
N LYS A 17 -9.59 -30.37 -49.48
CA LYS A 17 -11.01 -30.66 -49.76
C LYS A 17 -11.43 -32.04 -49.21
N ARG A 18 -12.39 -32.05 -48.27
CA ARG A 18 -13.16 -33.26 -47.92
C ARG A 18 -13.88 -33.78 -49.16
N LYS A 19 -13.69 -35.07 -49.49
CA LYS A 19 -14.49 -35.77 -50.51
C LYS A 19 -15.89 -36.04 -49.95
N SER A 20 -16.91 -35.71 -50.74
CA SER A 20 -18.32 -36.01 -50.45
C SER A 20 -18.67 -37.49 -50.72
N PRO A 21 -19.77 -38.01 -50.13
CA PRO A 21 -20.06 -39.44 -50.09
C PRO A 21 -20.38 -40.02 -51.48
N ARG A 22 -19.82 -41.18 -51.82
CA ARG A 22 -20.13 -41.88 -53.07
C ARG A 22 -21.49 -42.59 -52.95
N LYS A 23 -22.42 -42.23 -53.84
CA LYS A 23 -23.74 -42.87 -54.01
C LYS A 23 -23.59 -44.36 -54.32
N ARG A 24 -24.45 -45.17 -53.68
CA ARG A 24 -24.62 -46.62 -53.84
C ARG A 24 -25.14 -46.93 -55.25
N SER A 25 -24.37 -47.62 -56.08
CA SER A 25 -24.86 -48.21 -57.33
C SER A 25 -25.39 -49.62 -57.07
N ARG A 26 -26.67 -49.84 -57.39
CA ARG A 26 -27.30 -51.16 -57.46
C ARG A 26 -26.75 -51.89 -58.68
N HIS A 27 -26.18 -53.08 -58.51
CA HIS A 27 -26.02 -54.03 -59.59
C HIS A 27 -27.31 -54.85 -59.75
N PRO A 28 -27.81 -55.07 -60.98
CA PRO A 28 -28.94 -55.96 -61.23
C PRO A 28 -28.51 -57.43 -61.21
N SER A 29 -29.43 -58.30 -60.80
CA SER A 29 -29.30 -59.74 -60.87
C SER A 29 -29.37 -60.26 -62.30
N SER A 30 -28.49 -61.18 -62.66
CA SER A 30 -28.80 -62.25 -63.62
C SER A 30 -28.04 -63.52 -63.25
N ALA A 31 -28.75 -64.64 -63.31
CA ALA A 31 -28.36 -65.98 -62.91
C ALA A 31 -27.54 -66.72 -63.98
N ALA A 32 -26.96 -67.85 -63.54
CA ALA A 32 -26.32 -68.94 -64.32
C ALA A 32 -24.91 -68.60 -64.85
N GLU A 33 -23.85 -69.42 -64.75
CA GLU A 33 -23.67 -70.88 -64.67
C GLU A 33 -22.42 -71.30 -63.86
N MET A 34 -22.37 -72.55 -63.36
CA MET A 34 -21.19 -73.22 -62.77
C MET A 34 -20.19 -73.72 -63.85
N PRO A 35 -18.88 -73.88 -63.52
CA PRO A 35 -18.33 -75.20 -63.17
C PRO A 35 -17.22 -75.12 -62.09
N SER A 36 -17.26 -75.89 -60.99
CA SER A 36 -16.83 -77.30 -60.80
C SER A 36 -15.51 -77.37 -60.02
N PHE A 37 -15.58 -78.05 -58.85
CA PHE A 37 -14.55 -78.86 -58.17
C PHE A 37 -13.13 -78.31 -58.10
N TRP A 38 -12.58 -78.10 -56.90
CA TRP A 38 -11.30 -78.69 -56.44
C TRP A 38 -11.24 -78.61 -54.89
N CYS A 39 -10.65 -79.64 -54.31
CA CYS A 39 -10.76 -80.12 -52.93
C CYS A 39 -10.41 -79.14 -51.80
N VAL A 40 -11.09 -79.36 -50.67
CA VAL A 40 -10.66 -79.01 -49.31
C VAL A 40 -9.50 -79.92 -48.92
N SER A 41 -8.44 -79.33 -48.38
CA SER A 41 -7.48 -80.01 -47.51
C SER A 41 -7.45 -79.27 -46.18
N GLU A 42 -7.81 -79.98 -45.12
CA GLU A 42 -7.62 -79.63 -43.72
C GLU A 42 -6.13 -79.63 -43.41
N GLU A 43 -5.54 -78.49 -43.10
CA GLU A 43 -4.27 -78.43 -42.37
C GLU A 43 -4.28 -77.24 -41.39
N ASP A 44 -3.97 -77.59 -40.14
CA ASP A 44 -3.26 -76.81 -39.12
C ASP A 44 -3.98 -75.71 -38.33
N ASN A 45 -4.55 -76.19 -37.22
CA ASN A 45 -4.89 -75.45 -36.01
C ASN A 45 -3.60 -75.10 -35.24
N ASP A 46 -2.91 -74.03 -35.64
CA ASP A 46 -2.00 -73.24 -34.79
C ASP A 46 -1.82 -71.85 -35.43
N SER A 47 -2.53 -70.84 -34.92
CA SER A 47 -2.54 -69.48 -35.49
C SER A 47 -1.95 -68.44 -34.52
N PRO A 48 -1.05 -67.54 -34.98
CA PRO A 48 -0.49 -66.42 -34.19
C PRO A 48 -1.54 -65.36 -33.78
N ALA A 49 -2.78 -65.52 -34.25
CA ALA A 49 -3.91 -64.65 -33.91
C ALA A 49 -4.38 -64.77 -32.45
N SER A 50 -4.12 -65.90 -31.78
CA SER A 50 -4.49 -66.08 -30.36
C SER A 50 -3.70 -65.17 -29.42
N ASP A 51 -2.40 -65.02 -29.69
CA ASP A 51 -1.50 -64.20 -28.87
C ASP A 51 -1.73 -62.71 -29.11
N GLU A 52 -1.96 -62.28 -30.37
CA GLU A 52 -2.33 -60.89 -30.68
C GLU A 52 -3.65 -60.47 -30.01
N ILE A 53 -4.64 -61.37 -29.95
CA ILE A 53 -5.92 -61.10 -29.27
C ILE A 53 -5.72 -61.00 -27.75
N SER A 54 -4.82 -61.80 -27.18
CA SER A 54 -4.46 -61.73 -25.76
C SER A 54 -3.78 -60.40 -25.42
N ASP A 55 -2.83 -59.97 -26.24
CA ASP A 55 -2.10 -58.71 -26.05
C ASP A 55 -3.01 -57.48 -26.20
N LEU A 56 -3.93 -57.51 -27.17
CA LEU A 56 -4.93 -56.45 -27.33
C LEU A 56 -5.89 -56.36 -26.14
N ARG A 57 -6.29 -57.50 -25.56
CA ARG A 57 -7.12 -57.53 -24.35
C ARG A 57 -6.39 -56.94 -23.15
N ALA A 58 -5.12 -57.31 -22.95
CA ALA A 58 -4.29 -56.73 -21.89
C ALA A 58 -4.08 -55.21 -22.09
N HIS A 59 -3.96 -54.75 -23.33
CA HIS A 59 -3.86 -53.32 -23.63
C HIS A 59 -5.16 -52.57 -23.34
N ILE A 60 -6.32 -53.14 -23.67
CA ILE A 60 -7.64 -52.57 -23.35
C ILE A 60 -7.82 -52.46 -21.84
N GLU A 61 -7.50 -53.52 -21.09
CA GLU A 61 -7.61 -53.52 -19.62
C GLU A 61 -6.72 -52.43 -18.98
N LYS A 62 -5.51 -52.26 -19.50
CA LYS A 62 -4.60 -51.18 -19.08
C LYS A 62 -5.15 -49.78 -19.40
N LEU A 63 -5.76 -49.60 -20.57
CA LEU A 63 -6.39 -48.33 -20.95
C LEU A 63 -7.62 -48.03 -20.08
N GLU A 64 -8.43 -49.04 -19.77
CA GLU A 64 -9.58 -48.91 -18.87
C GLU A 64 -9.15 -48.50 -17.46
N GLU A 65 -8.06 -49.07 -16.95
CA GLU A 65 -7.49 -48.70 -15.65
C GLU A 65 -6.95 -47.25 -15.65
N GLN A 66 -6.30 -46.83 -16.74
CA GLN A 66 -5.88 -45.44 -16.92
C GLN A 66 -7.05 -44.46 -16.96
N ILE A 67 -8.13 -44.79 -17.67
CA ILE A 67 -9.35 -43.97 -17.73
C ILE A 67 -9.95 -43.83 -16.33
N LYS A 68 -10.01 -44.93 -15.57
CA LYS A 68 -10.55 -44.91 -14.21
C LYS A 68 -9.70 -44.04 -13.28
N SER A 69 -8.37 -44.12 -13.37
CA SER A 69 -7.45 -43.25 -12.63
C SER A 69 -7.65 -41.77 -12.97
N LEU A 70 -7.72 -41.43 -14.26
CA LEU A 70 -7.92 -40.05 -14.72
C LEU A 70 -9.28 -39.48 -14.31
N GLN A 71 -10.33 -40.30 -14.30
CA GLN A 71 -11.65 -39.86 -13.81
C GLN A 71 -11.63 -39.55 -12.31
N GLN A 72 -10.92 -40.36 -11.52
CA GLN A 72 -10.76 -40.13 -10.08
C GLN A 72 -9.94 -38.87 -9.80
N GLU A 73 -8.89 -38.63 -10.56
CA GLU A 73 -8.08 -37.40 -10.48
C GLU A 73 -8.90 -36.16 -10.85
N ASN A 74 -9.69 -36.20 -11.94
CA ASN A 74 -10.58 -35.10 -12.30
C ASN A 74 -11.60 -34.78 -11.20
N LYS A 75 -12.16 -35.80 -10.55
CA LYS A 75 -13.09 -35.61 -9.42
C LYS A 75 -12.40 -34.93 -8.23
N HIS A 76 -11.16 -35.31 -7.94
CA HIS A 76 -10.36 -34.70 -6.88
C HIS A 76 -9.98 -33.25 -7.22
N LEU A 77 -9.57 -32.98 -8.46
CA LEU A 77 -9.24 -31.64 -8.94
C LEU A 77 -10.46 -30.70 -8.90
N LEU A 78 -11.64 -31.16 -9.30
CA LEU A 78 -12.88 -30.38 -9.21
C LEU A 78 -13.19 -29.98 -7.76
N LYS A 79 -13.08 -30.93 -6.83
CA LYS A 79 -13.29 -30.65 -5.40
C LYS A 79 -12.27 -29.63 -4.86
N ASN A 80 -11.01 -29.74 -5.27
CA ASN A 80 -9.97 -28.78 -4.88
C ASN A 80 -10.25 -27.38 -5.45
N VAL A 81 -10.76 -27.28 -6.68
CA VAL A 81 -11.15 -25.99 -7.27
C VAL A 81 -12.28 -25.35 -6.46
N ASP A 82 -13.30 -26.11 -6.06
CA ASP A 82 -14.40 -25.60 -5.23
C ASP A 82 -13.91 -25.11 -3.87
N GLU A 83 -13.06 -25.89 -3.18
CA GLU A 83 -12.46 -25.47 -1.90
C GLU A 83 -11.57 -24.22 -2.05
N LEU A 84 -10.84 -24.09 -3.16
CA LEU A 84 -10.02 -22.90 -3.46
C LEU A 84 -10.88 -21.68 -3.79
N LEU A 85 -12.03 -21.86 -4.46
CA LEU A 85 -12.99 -20.80 -4.74
C LEU A 85 -13.67 -20.29 -3.46
N GLU A 86 -14.02 -21.18 -2.52
CA GLU A 86 -14.54 -20.79 -1.20
C GLU A 86 -13.50 -20.05 -0.35
N ARG A 87 -12.22 -20.42 -0.49
CA ARG A 87 -11.10 -19.74 0.17
C ARG A 87 -10.71 -18.42 -0.49
N LYS A 88 -11.18 -18.14 -1.71
CA LYS A 88 -10.86 -16.91 -2.42
C LYS A 88 -11.57 -15.73 -1.75
N PHE A 89 -10.80 -14.91 -1.05
CA PHE A 89 -11.29 -13.64 -0.52
C PHE A 89 -11.66 -12.73 -1.69
N GLY A 90 -12.97 -12.45 -1.84
CA GLY A 90 -13.49 -11.68 -2.95
C GLY A 90 -14.81 -11.02 -2.59
N ILE A 91 -15.08 -9.84 -3.16
CA ILE A 91 -16.25 -9.04 -2.80
C ILE A 91 -17.58 -9.74 -3.12
N THR A 92 -17.57 -10.69 -4.06
CA THR A 92 -18.72 -11.53 -4.41
C THR A 92 -19.17 -12.43 -3.26
N ARG A 93 -18.29 -12.75 -2.31
CA ARG A 93 -18.63 -13.53 -1.10
C ARG A 93 -19.57 -12.75 -0.17
N PHE A 94 -19.45 -11.43 -0.16
CA PHE A 94 -20.17 -10.54 0.74
C PHE A 94 -21.37 -9.87 0.07
N LYS A 95 -21.67 -10.23 -1.20
CA LYS A 95 -22.67 -9.54 -2.04
C LYS A 95 -24.08 -9.48 -1.43
N ASP A 96 -24.41 -10.46 -0.57
CA ASP A 96 -25.72 -10.60 0.05
C ASP A 96 -25.80 -9.97 1.46
N SER A 97 -24.69 -9.41 1.96
CA SER A 97 -24.60 -8.76 3.27
C SER A 97 -24.22 -7.29 3.11
N ASP A 98 -25.20 -6.41 3.21
CA ASP A 98 -25.00 -4.96 3.12
C ASP A 98 -24.02 -4.44 4.19
N LEU A 99 -24.04 -5.04 5.39
CA LEU A 99 -23.10 -4.73 6.46
C LEU A 99 -21.65 -5.08 6.07
N ASP A 100 -21.42 -6.25 5.49
CA ASP A 100 -20.08 -6.66 5.07
C ASP A 100 -19.60 -5.83 3.87
N ILE A 101 -20.48 -5.51 2.92
CA ILE A 101 -20.13 -4.61 1.81
C ILE A 101 -19.76 -3.22 2.33
N ASN A 102 -20.52 -2.68 3.29
CA ASN A 102 -20.21 -1.41 3.91
C ASN A 102 -18.86 -1.46 4.64
N PHE A 103 -18.65 -2.50 5.47
CA PHE A 103 -17.42 -2.68 6.22
C PHE A 103 -16.18 -2.76 5.31
N PHE A 104 -16.22 -3.56 4.24
CA PHE A 104 -15.04 -3.80 3.39
C PHE A 104 -14.83 -2.76 2.29
N THR A 105 -15.87 -2.05 1.86
CA THR A 105 -15.78 -1.15 0.69
C THR A 105 -16.21 0.28 0.95
N GLY A 106 -16.92 0.54 2.05
CA GLY A 106 -17.54 1.82 2.36
C GLY A 106 -18.78 2.14 1.52
N PHE A 107 -19.22 1.23 0.64
CA PHE A 107 -20.49 1.35 -0.10
C PHE A 107 -21.65 0.72 0.68
N PRO A 108 -22.87 1.23 0.56
CA PRO A 108 -23.98 0.84 1.42
C PRO A 108 -24.47 -0.60 1.13
N ASN A 109 -24.33 -1.04 -0.12
CA ASN A 109 -24.74 -2.36 -0.57
C ASN A 109 -24.02 -2.73 -1.87
N TYR A 110 -24.09 -4.01 -2.24
CA TYR A 110 -23.40 -4.55 -3.42
C TYR A 110 -23.86 -3.90 -4.73
N LYS A 111 -25.14 -3.52 -4.81
CA LYS A 111 -25.72 -2.87 -6.00
C LYS A 111 -25.09 -1.49 -6.23
N THR A 112 -24.93 -0.69 -5.18
CA THR A 112 -24.30 0.64 -5.26
C THR A 112 -22.82 0.53 -5.60
N LEU A 113 -22.12 -0.44 -5.01
CA LEU A 113 -20.73 -0.76 -5.38
C LEU A 113 -20.62 -1.08 -6.87
N LEU A 114 -21.46 -1.99 -7.38
CA LEU A 114 -21.40 -2.44 -8.77
C LEU A 114 -21.80 -1.34 -9.76
N ALA A 115 -22.77 -0.48 -9.39
CA ALA A 115 -23.12 0.70 -10.17
C ALA A 115 -21.92 1.66 -10.30
N CYS A 116 -21.19 1.92 -9.21
CA CYS A 116 -19.97 2.71 -9.24
C CYS A 116 -18.86 2.03 -10.03
N TYR A 117 -18.66 0.73 -9.85
CA TYR A 117 -17.66 -0.07 -10.57
C TYR A 117 -17.90 -0.02 -12.08
N ASN A 118 -19.12 -0.29 -12.54
CA ASN A 118 -19.48 -0.26 -13.96
C ASN A 118 -19.34 1.15 -14.55
N PHE A 119 -19.72 2.18 -13.79
CA PHE A 119 -19.55 3.57 -14.19
C PHE A 119 -18.07 3.93 -14.39
N LEU A 120 -17.20 3.53 -13.47
CA LEU A 120 -15.76 3.78 -13.54
C LEU A 120 -15.10 3.01 -14.69
N LYS A 121 -15.76 1.97 -15.22
CA LYS A 121 -15.29 1.12 -16.32
C LYS A 121 -13.81 0.71 -16.16
N PRO A 122 -13.45 -0.01 -15.08
CA PRO A 122 -12.07 -0.38 -14.78
C PRO A 122 -11.32 -1.09 -15.90
N GLY A 123 -12.01 -1.76 -16.81
CA GLY A 123 -11.37 -2.70 -17.74
C GLY A 123 -11.17 -4.07 -17.09
N GLU A 124 -10.68 -5.05 -17.86
CA GLU A 124 -10.62 -6.47 -17.45
C GLU A 124 -9.69 -6.70 -16.25
N ASN A 125 -8.62 -5.90 -16.14
CA ASN A 125 -7.61 -5.97 -15.09
C ASN A 125 -7.53 -4.66 -14.27
N GLY A 126 -8.55 -3.81 -14.34
CA GLY A 126 -8.49 -2.49 -13.72
C GLY A 126 -7.56 -1.52 -14.45
N GLU A 127 -7.22 -1.74 -15.71
CA GLU A 127 -6.33 -0.87 -16.51
C GLU A 127 -6.78 0.60 -16.60
N ASN A 128 -8.07 0.86 -16.41
CA ASN A 128 -8.66 2.20 -16.36
C ASN A 128 -8.77 2.76 -14.92
N ILE A 129 -8.40 1.98 -13.90
CA ILE A 129 -8.34 2.36 -12.48
C ILE A 129 -6.91 2.17 -11.96
N VAL A 130 -6.22 3.27 -11.69
CA VAL A 130 -4.87 3.19 -11.08
C VAL A 130 -4.99 2.78 -9.61
N TYR A 131 -4.60 1.53 -9.31
CA TYR A 131 -4.48 1.02 -7.95
C TYR A 131 -3.30 1.69 -7.22
N VAL A 132 -3.55 2.21 -6.02
CA VAL A 132 -2.49 2.49 -5.04
C VAL A 132 -2.38 1.23 -4.19
N ASN A 133 -1.31 0.43 -4.39
CA ASN A 133 -1.00 -0.66 -3.46
C ASN A 133 -0.61 -0.07 -2.11
N SER A 134 -1.55 0.00 -1.18
CA SER A 134 -1.26 0.16 0.24
C SER A 134 -0.94 -1.20 0.86
N ALA A 135 0.14 -1.86 0.40
CA ALA A 135 0.81 -2.96 1.09
C ALA A 135 1.92 -3.55 0.20
N THR A 136 3.16 -3.18 0.48
CA THR A 136 4.24 -4.16 0.66
C THR A 136 5.03 -3.69 1.88
N GLU A 137 4.38 -3.71 3.03
CA GLU A 137 5.04 -3.96 4.30
C GLU A 137 4.54 -5.33 4.72
N ASP A 138 5.44 -6.30 4.70
CA ASP A 138 5.19 -7.66 5.15
C ASP A 138 4.85 -7.61 6.65
N LEU A 139 3.55 -7.63 6.98
CA LEU A 139 3.06 -7.91 8.31
C LEU A 139 2.92 -9.42 8.45
N GLU A 140 4.01 -10.05 8.90
CA GLU A 140 3.95 -11.39 9.49
C GLU A 140 3.03 -11.34 10.71
N PHE A 141 1.88 -11.98 10.59
CA PHE A 141 0.96 -12.23 11.71
C PHE A 141 1.50 -13.40 12.52
N SER A 142 2.23 -13.14 13.60
CA SER A 142 2.45 -14.13 14.65
C SER A 142 1.32 -14.03 15.68
N ALA A 143 0.42 -15.02 15.62
CA ALA A 143 -0.56 -15.26 16.66
C ALA A 143 0.14 -15.84 17.90
N SER A 144 0.27 -15.04 18.95
CA SER A 144 0.53 -15.55 20.29
C SER A 144 0.15 -14.51 21.34
N GLY A 145 -0.83 -14.86 22.18
CA GLY A 145 -0.85 -14.52 23.60
C GLY A 145 -1.26 -13.09 23.98
N ASP A 146 -2.35 -13.03 24.75
CA ASP A 146 -2.71 -11.98 25.70
C ASP A 146 -3.32 -10.68 25.15
N VAL A 147 -4.66 -10.69 25.12
CA VAL A 147 -5.51 -9.51 25.05
C VAL A 147 -5.34 -8.71 26.34
N VAL A 148 -4.39 -7.79 26.36
CA VAL A 148 -4.47 -6.62 27.24
C VAL A 148 -5.33 -5.60 26.52
N MET A 149 -6.59 -5.48 26.94
CA MET A 149 -7.45 -4.34 26.60
C MET A 149 -6.78 -3.07 27.16
N ALA A 150 -5.94 -2.44 26.35
CA ALA A 150 -5.41 -1.12 26.65
C ALA A 150 -6.57 -0.11 26.52
N ASP A 151 -7.06 0.32 27.67
CA ASP A 151 -8.02 1.41 27.81
C ASP A 151 -7.42 2.67 27.17
N LYS A 152 -7.79 2.95 25.91
CA LYS A 152 -7.32 4.11 25.14
C LYS A 152 -8.07 5.36 25.61
N GLY A 153 -7.78 5.81 26.83
CA GLY A 153 -8.00 7.20 27.21
C GLY A 153 -7.18 8.10 26.29
N ARG A 154 -7.83 9.01 25.55
CA ARG A 154 -7.10 10.02 24.77
C ARG A 154 -6.49 11.03 25.74
N TYR A 155 -5.17 11.05 25.84
CA TYR A 155 -4.46 12.14 26.50
C TYR A 155 -4.70 13.44 25.73
N VAL A 156 -5.06 14.51 26.44
CA VAL A 156 -5.14 15.87 25.89
C VAL A 156 -3.76 16.49 26.07
N ASP A 157 -3.10 16.87 24.98
CA ASP A 157 -1.72 17.36 25.01
C ASP A 157 -1.58 18.74 25.71
N ASP A 158 -2.55 19.65 25.51
CA ASP A 158 -2.52 21.02 26.05
C ASP A 158 -3.74 21.30 26.96
N THR A 159 -3.50 21.86 28.15
CA THR A 159 -4.56 22.28 29.09
C THR A 159 -4.49 23.77 29.39
N PHE A 160 -5.65 24.44 29.47
CA PHE A 160 -5.76 25.83 29.88
C PHE A 160 -6.31 25.92 31.31
N ALA A 161 -5.60 26.62 32.20
CA ALA A 161 -6.00 26.77 33.60
C ALA A 161 -6.01 28.25 34.02
N ILE A 162 -7.01 28.63 34.80
CA ILE A 162 -7.09 29.95 35.45
C ILE A 162 -6.77 29.74 36.93
N VAL A 163 -5.69 30.36 37.39
CA VAL A 163 -5.18 30.26 38.76
C VAL A 163 -5.06 31.63 39.39
N THR A 164 -5.11 31.68 40.73
CA THR A 164 -5.18 32.93 41.50
C THR A 164 -3.84 33.67 41.56
N SER A 165 -2.72 32.95 41.46
CA SER A 165 -1.36 33.51 41.55
C SER A 165 -0.35 32.59 40.86
N VAL A 166 0.87 33.10 40.62
CA VAL A 166 1.99 32.30 40.08
C VAL A 166 2.39 31.16 41.04
N PRO A 167 2.54 31.39 42.37
CA PRO A 167 2.82 30.29 43.30
C PRO A 167 1.76 29.18 43.26
N ALA A 168 0.48 29.53 43.16
CA ALA A 168 -0.59 28.53 43.02
C ALA A 168 -0.48 27.72 41.71
N ALA A 169 0.02 28.34 40.64
CA ALA A 169 0.31 27.65 39.38
C ALA A 169 1.46 26.64 39.53
N GLU A 170 2.52 27.04 40.24
CA GLU A 170 3.70 26.20 40.53
C GLU A 170 3.32 25.00 41.40
N ASP A 171 2.49 25.20 42.43
CA ASP A 171 1.96 24.13 43.28
C ASP A 171 1.09 23.15 42.48
N LEU A 172 0.25 23.66 41.58
CA LEU A 172 -0.56 22.82 40.68
C LEU A 172 0.34 21.98 39.77
N LEU A 173 1.35 22.58 39.15
CA LEU A 173 2.31 21.88 38.29
C LEU A 173 3.08 20.79 39.05
N SER A 174 3.53 21.09 40.26
CA SER A 174 4.20 20.13 41.15
C SER A 174 3.28 18.95 41.46
N THR A 175 2.02 19.23 41.82
CA THR A 175 1.02 18.20 42.10
C THR A 175 0.79 17.28 40.90
N LEU A 176 0.62 17.85 39.69
CA LEU A 176 0.43 17.08 38.45
C LEU A 176 1.64 16.20 38.12
N ASN A 177 2.86 16.73 38.30
CA ASN A 177 4.09 15.99 38.05
C ASN A 177 4.35 14.87 39.07
N ASN A 178 3.75 14.95 40.26
CA ASN A 178 3.84 13.91 41.28
C ASN A 178 2.79 12.79 41.09
N CYS A 179 1.81 12.95 40.19
CA CYS A 179 0.76 11.95 39.98
C CYS A 179 1.27 10.65 39.33
N HIS A 180 2.25 10.71 38.43
CA HIS A 180 2.75 9.52 37.75
C HIS A 180 4.21 9.67 37.26
N PRO A 181 5.11 8.70 37.53
CA PRO A 181 6.55 8.82 37.23
C PRO A 181 6.88 8.89 35.73
N SER A 182 5.96 8.49 34.84
CA SER A 182 6.17 8.53 33.38
C SER A 182 5.48 9.69 32.67
N ILE A 183 4.75 10.55 33.39
CA ILE A 183 4.05 11.70 32.79
C ILE A 183 4.64 12.97 33.39
N HIS A 184 5.15 13.84 32.52
CA HIS A 184 5.68 15.14 32.91
C HIS A 184 4.92 16.27 32.24
N PHE A 185 4.36 17.14 33.04
CA PHE A 185 3.69 18.37 32.65
C PHE A 185 4.68 19.52 32.65
N THR A 186 4.51 20.43 31.69
CA THR A 186 5.13 21.75 31.65
C THR A 186 4.03 22.81 31.71
N MET A 187 4.38 24.05 32.08
CA MET A 187 3.44 25.17 32.06
C MET A 187 4.04 26.39 31.37
N GLU A 188 3.19 27.16 30.69
CA GLU A 188 3.50 28.48 30.16
C GLU A 188 2.66 29.51 30.92
N LEU A 189 3.30 30.55 31.46
CA LEU A 189 2.61 31.64 32.15
C LEU A 189 2.27 32.76 31.18
N ALA A 190 1.13 33.43 31.43
CA ALA A 190 0.73 34.58 30.63
C ALA A 190 1.74 35.73 30.77
N SER A 191 2.14 36.32 29.64
CA SER A 191 3.05 37.47 29.58
C SER A 191 2.33 38.67 28.99
N GLY A 192 2.38 39.82 29.67
CA GLY A 192 1.68 41.04 29.21
C GLY A 192 0.17 40.84 29.03
N ASN A 193 -0.47 40.08 29.93
CA ASN A 193 -1.88 39.66 29.84
C ASN A 193 -2.23 38.77 28.63
N LYS A 194 -1.24 38.21 27.93
CA LYS A 194 -1.44 37.36 26.76
C LYS A 194 -0.92 35.95 27.01
N LEU A 195 -1.63 34.95 26.50
CA LEU A 195 -1.21 33.56 26.51
C LEU A 195 -1.61 32.86 25.20
N PRO A 196 -0.66 32.30 24.44
CA PRO A 196 -0.98 31.41 23.33
C PRO A 196 -1.60 30.10 23.82
N PHE A 197 -2.68 29.63 23.19
CA PHE A 197 -3.31 28.35 23.50
C PHE A 197 -3.97 27.76 22.25
N VAL A 198 -3.63 26.53 21.84
CA VAL A 198 -4.27 25.79 20.72
C VAL A 198 -4.61 26.67 19.50
N GLY A 199 -3.61 27.40 19.00
CA GLY A 199 -3.76 28.26 17.83
C GLY A 199 -4.55 29.56 18.03
N MET A 200 -4.89 29.92 19.27
CA MET A 200 -5.46 31.22 19.65
C MET A 200 -4.51 31.99 20.58
N GLU A 201 -4.60 33.32 20.59
CA GLU A 201 -3.98 34.18 21.59
C GLU A 201 -5.09 34.64 22.52
N VAL A 202 -4.99 34.27 23.80
CA VAL A 202 -5.92 34.65 24.84
C VAL A 202 -5.40 35.92 25.50
N LEU A 203 -6.18 37.00 25.44
CA LEU A 203 -5.88 38.29 26.06
C LEU A 203 -6.82 38.52 27.24
N LYS A 204 -6.26 38.74 28.42
CA LYS A 204 -7.01 39.15 29.61
C LYS A 204 -7.23 40.66 29.59
N LYS A 205 -8.50 41.10 29.46
CA LYS A 205 -8.92 42.49 29.62
C LYS A 205 -9.83 42.64 30.83
N GLY A 206 -9.26 43.08 31.95
CA GLY A 206 -9.98 43.18 33.22
C GLY A 206 -10.52 41.81 33.64
N CYS A 207 -11.85 41.69 33.73
CA CYS A 207 -12.56 40.45 34.08
C CYS A 207 -13.02 39.61 32.87
N LYS A 208 -12.62 39.98 31.64
CA LYS A 208 -13.00 39.26 30.41
C LYS A 208 -11.76 38.70 29.70
N LEU A 209 -11.95 37.58 29.01
CA LEU A 209 -10.99 37.03 28.07
C LEU A 209 -11.44 37.35 26.65
N GLU A 210 -10.53 37.90 25.86
CA GLU A 210 -10.69 38.02 24.42
C GLU A 210 -9.76 37.02 23.73
N THR A 211 -10.21 36.47 22.60
CA THR A 211 -9.44 35.51 21.82
C THR A 211 -9.24 36.04 20.40
N SER A 212 -8.07 35.74 19.84
CA SER A 212 -7.74 36.03 18.45
C SER A 212 -6.89 34.91 17.86
N VAL A 213 -6.66 34.91 16.56
CA VAL A 213 -5.81 33.89 15.92
C VAL A 213 -4.35 34.09 16.32
N TYR A 214 -3.74 33.04 16.89
CA TYR A 214 -2.30 33.00 17.12
C TYR A 214 -1.58 32.25 16.00
N ARG A 215 -0.38 32.73 15.67
CA ARG A 215 0.56 32.11 14.73
C ARG A 215 1.88 31.91 15.46
N LYS A 216 2.35 30.66 15.53
CA LYS A 216 3.68 30.36 16.10
C LYS A 216 4.77 31.11 15.32
N PRO A 217 5.90 31.52 15.95
CA PRO A 217 7.02 32.15 15.26
C PRO A 217 7.60 31.31 14.12
N THR A 218 7.43 29.99 14.18
CA THR A 218 7.85 29.03 13.14
C THR A 218 6.90 28.99 11.93
N ASN A 219 5.78 29.71 11.97
CA ASN A 219 4.85 29.77 10.85
C ASN A 219 5.44 30.60 9.71
N THR A 220 5.83 29.93 8.62
CA THR A 220 6.41 30.55 7.43
C THR A 220 5.38 31.13 6.47
N GLY A 221 4.08 30.90 6.70
CA GLY A 221 3.02 31.24 5.76
C GLY A 221 3.02 30.39 4.47
N LEU A 222 3.85 29.34 4.39
CA LEU A 222 3.91 28.46 3.24
C LEU A 222 2.70 27.54 3.21
N LEU A 223 1.77 27.81 2.30
CA LEU A 223 0.55 27.03 2.08
C LEU A 223 0.50 26.49 0.65
N LEU A 224 -0.62 25.83 0.30
CA LEU A 224 -0.87 25.31 -1.03
C LEU A 224 -0.78 26.42 -2.09
N HIS A 225 0.16 26.29 -3.03
CA HIS A 225 0.36 27.25 -4.11
C HIS A 225 -0.80 27.19 -5.13
N PRO A 226 -1.23 28.33 -5.73
CA PRO A 226 -2.36 28.37 -6.68
C PRO A 226 -2.08 27.56 -7.96
N GLN A 227 -0.82 27.29 -8.29
CA GLN A 227 -0.42 26.45 -9.44
C GLN A 227 -0.24 24.97 -9.09
N SER A 228 -0.39 24.57 -7.82
CA SER A 228 -0.26 23.15 -7.44
C SER A 228 -1.22 22.26 -8.23
N HIS A 229 -0.75 21.07 -8.62
CA HIS A 229 -1.50 20.11 -9.41
C HIS A 229 -2.54 19.38 -8.54
N VAL A 230 -3.56 20.10 -8.11
CA VAL A 230 -4.68 19.63 -7.27
C VAL A 230 -5.99 20.24 -7.79
N ASP A 231 -7.12 19.62 -7.45
CA ASP A 231 -8.45 20.19 -7.74
C ASP A 231 -8.55 21.62 -7.20
N LYS A 232 -9.05 22.55 -8.03
CA LYS A 232 -9.30 23.95 -7.66
C LYS A 232 -10.13 24.08 -6.38
N ARG A 233 -10.98 23.09 -6.08
CA ARG A 233 -11.72 23.02 -4.82
C ARG A 233 -10.80 23.15 -3.61
N TYR A 234 -9.67 22.44 -3.56
CA TYR A 234 -8.77 22.50 -2.39
C TYR A 234 -8.13 23.88 -2.22
N LYS A 235 -7.81 24.55 -3.33
CA LYS A 235 -7.26 25.92 -3.34
C LYS A 235 -8.27 26.92 -2.76
N LYS A 236 -9.53 26.84 -3.19
CA LYS A 236 -10.61 27.69 -2.66
C LYS A 236 -10.97 27.34 -1.21
N SER A 237 -11.04 26.05 -0.90
CA SER A 237 -11.36 25.55 0.44
C SER A 237 -10.30 25.93 1.46
N LEU A 238 -9.03 26.04 1.08
CA LEU A 238 -7.98 26.48 1.98
C LEU A 238 -8.30 27.85 2.59
N LEU A 239 -8.57 28.86 1.77
CA LEU A 239 -8.97 30.20 2.24
C LEU A 239 -10.25 30.15 3.08
N LYS A 240 -11.26 29.38 2.62
CA LYS A 240 -12.52 29.22 3.35
C LYS A 240 -12.32 28.61 4.73
N THR A 241 -11.46 27.60 4.87
CA THR A 241 -11.14 26.96 6.14
C THR A 241 -10.41 27.92 7.08
N MET A 242 -9.48 28.71 6.54
CA MET A 242 -8.77 29.72 7.34
C MET A 242 -9.71 30.84 7.81
N LEU A 243 -10.67 31.28 6.98
CA LEU A 243 -11.71 32.22 7.39
C LEU A 243 -12.63 31.65 8.46
N ASN A 244 -13.04 30.38 8.34
CA ASN A 244 -13.82 29.69 9.38
C ASN A 244 -13.05 29.63 10.70
N ARG A 245 -11.75 29.29 10.65
CA ARG A 245 -10.87 29.28 11.82
C ARG A 245 -10.75 30.68 12.42
N ALA A 246 -10.51 31.70 11.59
CA ALA A 246 -10.43 33.10 12.01
C ALA A 246 -11.69 33.55 12.75
N PHE A 247 -12.85 33.25 12.19
CA PHE A 247 -14.14 33.60 12.77
C PHE A 247 -14.39 32.88 14.11
N ARG A 248 -14.17 31.56 14.14
CA ARG A 248 -14.39 30.74 15.36
C ARG A 248 -13.45 31.10 16.51
N LEU A 249 -12.22 31.54 16.20
CA LEU A 249 -11.21 31.84 17.22
C LEU A 249 -11.24 33.30 17.68
N SER A 250 -11.90 34.19 16.94
CA SER A 250 -11.96 35.61 17.28
C SER A 250 -13.19 35.92 18.13
N SER A 251 -12.98 36.49 19.31
CA SER A 251 -14.08 36.90 20.20
C SER A 251 -14.68 38.26 19.84
N THR A 252 -13.99 39.04 19.00
CA THR A 252 -14.42 40.37 18.56
C THR A 252 -14.42 40.46 17.03
N TRP A 253 -15.26 41.35 16.50
CA TRP A 253 -15.31 41.61 15.06
C TRP A 253 -14.02 42.26 14.56
N GLU A 254 -13.41 43.11 15.38
CA GLU A 254 -12.16 43.80 15.10
C GLU A 254 -11.01 42.80 14.91
N SER A 255 -10.89 41.82 15.81
CA SER A 255 -9.90 40.74 15.70
C SER A 255 -10.14 39.88 14.44
N PHE A 256 -11.40 39.53 14.17
CA PHE A 256 -11.74 38.78 12.95
C PHE A 256 -11.44 39.57 11.68
N LYS A 257 -11.74 40.88 11.65
CA LYS A 257 -11.46 41.75 10.51
C LYS A 257 -9.96 41.88 10.26
N SER A 258 -9.17 42.12 11.31
CA SER A 258 -7.71 42.16 11.22
C SER A 258 -7.14 40.86 10.66
N GLU A 259 -7.71 39.73 11.07
CA GLU A 259 -7.34 38.42 10.55
C GLU A 259 -7.73 38.24 9.08
N CYS A 260 -8.89 38.74 8.64
CA CYS A 260 -9.27 38.75 7.22
C CYS A 260 -8.28 39.56 6.37
N ASP A 261 -7.86 40.73 6.84
CA ASP A 261 -6.88 41.58 6.16
C ASP A 261 -5.52 40.88 6.07
N HIS A 262 -5.10 40.19 7.13
CA HIS A 262 -3.90 39.37 7.10
C HIS A 262 -4.01 38.21 6.09
N LEU A 263 -5.12 37.46 6.10
CA LEU A 263 -5.34 36.37 5.15
C LEU A 263 -5.32 36.88 3.71
N LYS A 264 -5.92 38.05 3.44
CA LYS A 264 -5.85 38.69 2.13
C LYS A 264 -4.40 38.93 1.71
N MET A 265 -3.60 39.58 2.54
CA MET A 265 -2.18 39.84 2.28
C MET A 265 -1.40 38.54 2.02
N MET A 266 -1.58 37.53 2.89
CA MET A 266 -0.87 36.25 2.79
C MET A 266 -1.21 35.50 1.49
N PHE A 267 -2.49 35.43 1.10
CA PHE A 267 -2.89 34.77 -0.15
C PHE A 267 -2.46 35.55 -1.40
N THR A 268 -2.45 36.89 -1.36
CA THR A 268 -1.86 37.71 -2.43
C THR A 268 -0.35 37.43 -2.57
N ASN A 269 0.38 37.29 -1.46
CA ASN A 269 1.80 36.91 -1.47
C ASN A 269 2.03 35.51 -2.06
N LEU A 270 1.11 34.56 -1.80
CA LEU A 270 1.07 33.24 -2.43
C LEU A 270 0.60 33.25 -3.89
N LYS A 271 0.39 34.43 -4.49
CA LYS A 271 -0.02 34.63 -5.90
C LYS A 271 -1.42 34.13 -6.23
N TYR A 272 -2.32 34.03 -5.24
CA TYR A 272 -3.73 33.78 -5.52
C TYR A 272 -4.37 34.98 -6.22
N PRO A 273 -5.31 34.78 -7.18
CA PRO A 273 -5.96 35.89 -7.86
C PRO A 273 -6.79 36.75 -6.90
N ASP A 274 -6.62 38.08 -6.95
CA ASP A 274 -7.30 39.01 -6.03
C ASP A 274 -8.83 38.89 -6.08
N HIS A 275 -9.41 38.69 -7.26
CA HIS A 275 -10.86 38.49 -7.40
C HIS A 275 -11.35 37.25 -6.65
N LEU A 276 -10.56 36.17 -6.62
CA LEU A 276 -10.89 34.94 -5.89
C LEU A 276 -10.80 35.16 -4.38
N ILE A 277 -9.77 35.88 -3.93
CA ILE A 277 -9.58 36.23 -2.51
C ILE A 277 -10.76 37.10 -2.04
N ASN A 278 -10.98 38.23 -2.71
CA ASN A 278 -12.01 39.20 -2.35
C ASN A 278 -13.41 38.57 -2.40
N SER A 279 -13.76 37.83 -3.47
CA SER A 279 -15.07 37.17 -3.55
C SER A 279 -15.27 36.11 -2.47
N THR A 280 -14.23 35.36 -2.11
CA THR A 280 -14.32 34.35 -1.04
C THR A 280 -14.52 34.99 0.33
N ILE A 281 -13.81 36.09 0.62
CA ILE A 281 -13.97 36.85 1.87
C ILE A 281 -15.37 37.49 1.93
N SER A 282 -15.80 38.18 0.87
CA SER A 282 -17.12 38.81 0.82
C SER A 282 -18.26 37.80 1.00
N HIS A 283 -18.23 36.67 0.29
CA HIS A 283 -19.23 35.61 0.46
C HIS A 283 -19.22 34.98 1.86
N PHE A 284 -18.10 35.04 2.58
CA PHE A 284 -18.02 34.57 3.96
C PHE A 284 -18.58 35.61 4.94
N VAL A 285 -18.23 36.88 4.76
CA VAL A 285 -18.56 37.98 5.68
C VAL A 285 -20.03 38.39 5.59
N THR A 286 -20.63 38.40 4.40
CA THR A 286 -22.00 38.89 4.20
C THR A 286 -23.04 38.09 5.02
N PRO A 287 -23.06 36.75 5.00
CA PRO A 287 -23.98 35.97 5.85
C PRO A 287 -23.68 36.15 7.34
N VAL A 288 -22.40 36.13 7.72
CA VAL A 288 -21.97 36.26 9.12
C VAL A 288 -22.40 37.60 9.74
N ARG A 289 -22.50 38.67 8.96
CA ARG A 289 -22.99 39.98 9.42
C ARG A 289 -24.50 40.11 9.48
N SER A 290 -25.23 39.27 8.75
CA SER A 290 -26.69 39.35 8.62
C SER A 290 -27.43 38.40 9.58
N GLU A 291 -26.76 37.39 10.12
CA GLU A 291 -27.33 36.47 11.12
C GLU A 291 -26.83 36.77 12.54
N ASN A 292 -27.74 36.72 13.52
CA ASN A 292 -27.39 36.73 14.94
C ASN A 292 -26.40 35.58 15.26
N PRO A 293 -25.42 35.79 16.16
CA PRO A 293 -24.30 34.86 16.43
C PRO A 293 -24.70 33.59 17.23
N GLY A 294 -25.87 33.02 16.97
CA GLY A 294 -26.43 31.89 17.73
C GLY A 294 -26.77 30.64 16.94
N VAL A 295 -26.88 30.67 15.60
CA VAL A 295 -27.35 29.49 14.86
C VAL A 295 -26.67 29.40 13.50
N GLN A 296 -25.48 28.81 13.44
CA GLN A 296 -25.16 28.03 12.24
C GLN A 296 -25.72 26.64 12.47
N ALA A 297 -26.88 26.40 11.87
CA ALA A 297 -27.39 25.07 11.63
C ALA A 297 -26.22 24.22 11.10
N GLN A 298 -25.79 23.26 11.91
CA GLN A 298 -25.35 22.00 11.33
C GLN A 298 -26.52 21.59 10.45
N LEU A 299 -26.41 21.83 9.14
CA LEU A 299 -27.11 21.00 8.18
C LEU A 299 -26.68 19.60 8.58
N SER A 300 -27.58 18.89 9.25
CA SER A 300 -27.52 17.46 9.48
C SER A 300 -27.61 16.82 8.11
N VAL A 301 -26.54 16.94 7.33
CA VAL A 301 -26.26 15.96 6.29
C VAL A 301 -26.11 14.70 7.11
N ASN A 302 -27.09 13.80 6.96
CA ASN A 302 -27.06 12.49 7.55
C ASN A 302 -25.74 11.85 7.07
N GLU A 303 -24.67 11.93 7.87
CA GLU A 303 -23.31 11.59 7.44
C GLU A 303 -23.22 10.13 6.98
N ASN A 304 -24.16 9.32 7.47
CA ASN A 304 -24.34 7.91 7.14
C ASN A 304 -24.81 7.65 5.68
N ALA A 305 -25.18 8.68 4.90
CA ALA A 305 -25.64 8.54 3.51
C ALA A 305 -24.66 9.08 2.44
N VAL A 306 -23.45 9.51 2.85
CA VAL A 306 -22.45 10.11 1.95
C VAL A 306 -21.30 9.13 1.69
N HIS A 307 -21.26 8.54 0.50
CA HIS A 307 -20.18 7.65 0.08
C HIS A 307 -19.09 8.42 -0.64
N ARG A 308 -17.87 8.35 -0.13
CA ARG A 308 -16.70 9.05 -0.70
C ARG A 308 -15.99 8.16 -1.71
N VAL A 309 -15.93 8.59 -2.96
CA VAL A 309 -15.21 7.90 -4.03
C VAL A 309 -13.87 8.58 -4.24
N VAL A 310 -12.77 7.92 -3.88
CA VAL A 310 -11.43 8.48 -4.03
C VAL A 310 -10.93 8.22 -5.45
N LEU A 311 -10.54 9.27 -6.16
CA LEU A 311 -10.10 9.20 -7.56
C LEU A 311 -8.79 9.98 -7.77
N PRO A 312 -7.95 9.59 -8.73
CA PRO A 312 -6.77 10.37 -9.08
C PRO A 312 -7.17 11.70 -9.73
N PHE A 313 -6.51 12.79 -9.32
CA PHE A 313 -6.65 14.09 -9.97
C PHE A 313 -5.83 14.10 -11.26
N LYS A 314 -6.51 14.12 -12.41
CA LYS A 314 -5.88 14.28 -13.74
C LYS A 314 -5.78 15.73 -14.15
N ASP A 315 -6.92 16.40 -14.25
CA ASP A 315 -7.03 17.82 -14.61
C ASP A 315 -8.42 18.33 -14.18
N GLN A 316 -8.62 19.65 -14.22
CA GLN A 316 -9.88 20.23 -13.77
C GLN A 316 -11.07 19.87 -14.66
N LYS A 317 -10.89 19.76 -16.00
CA LYS A 317 -11.99 19.42 -16.92
C LYS A 317 -12.51 18.01 -16.64
N SER A 318 -11.58 17.06 -16.45
CA SER A 318 -11.88 15.68 -16.08
C SER A 318 -12.54 15.60 -14.70
N ALA A 319 -12.01 16.31 -13.70
CA ALA A 319 -12.60 16.35 -12.36
C ALA A 319 -14.04 16.90 -12.38
N ASP A 320 -14.30 17.96 -13.15
CA ASP A 320 -15.62 18.56 -13.25
C ASP A 320 -16.60 17.71 -14.07
N ALA A 321 -16.13 16.95 -15.06
CA ALA A 321 -16.93 15.94 -15.75
C ALA A 321 -17.35 14.81 -14.80
N VAL A 322 -16.40 14.24 -14.06
CA VAL A 322 -16.66 13.16 -13.10
C VAL A 322 -17.60 13.63 -11.98
N LYS A 323 -17.44 14.84 -11.47
CA LYS A 323 -18.36 15.41 -10.47
C LYS A 323 -19.80 15.46 -10.98
N ARG A 324 -20.00 15.94 -12.22
CA ARG A 324 -21.35 16.00 -12.84
C ARG A 324 -21.94 14.61 -12.98
N GLN A 325 -21.17 13.67 -13.54
CA GLN A 325 -21.63 12.29 -13.74
C GLN A 325 -21.94 11.56 -12.42
N LEU A 326 -21.12 11.73 -11.38
CA LEU A 326 -21.38 11.14 -10.06
C LEU A 326 -22.57 11.81 -9.37
N SER A 327 -22.83 13.10 -9.60
CA SER A 327 -24.04 13.76 -9.12
C SER A 327 -25.29 13.18 -9.79
N ASP A 328 -25.25 12.97 -11.11
CA ASP A 328 -26.35 12.34 -11.86
C ASP A 328 -26.59 10.90 -11.38
N LEU A 329 -25.50 10.16 -11.11
CA LEU A 329 -25.59 8.82 -10.55
C LEU A 329 -26.18 8.84 -9.15
N SER A 330 -25.73 9.76 -8.28
CA SER A 330 -26.24 9.92 -6.91
C SER A 330 -27.76 10.06 -6.88
N ASN A 331 -28.29 10.89 -7.79
CA ASN A 331 -29.74 11.11 -7.93
C ASN A 331 -30.49 9.85 -8.40
N LYS A 332 -29.86 8.98 -9.19
CA LYS A 332 -30.49 7.75 -9.70
C LYS A 332 -30.51 6.61 -8.68
N ILE A 333 -29.55 6.59 -7.77
CA ILE A 333 -29.39 5.51 -6.78
C ILE A 333 -29.87 5.90 -5.39
N ASP A 334 -30.34 7.14 -5.20
CA ASP A 334 -30.76 7.70 -3.90
C ASP A 334 -29.67 7.59 -2.81
N HIS A 335 -28.41 7.76 -3.21
CA HIS A 335 -27.25 7.77 -2.31
C HIS A 335 -26.29 8.87 -2.74
N THR A 336 -25.76 9.64 -1.79
CA THR A 336 -24.86 10.77 -2.12
C THR A 336 -23.46 10.26 -2.41
N LEU A 337 -22.99 10.38 -3.66
CA LEU A 337 -21.61 10.06 -4.05
C LEU A 337 -20.76 11.32 -4.11
N HIS A 338 -19.72 11.37 -3.28
CA HIS A 338 -18.79 12.49 -3.24
C HIS A 338 -17.40 12.10 -3.77
N PRO A 339 -16.99 12.60 -4.95
CA PRO A 339 -15.64 12.39 -5.43
C PRO A 339 -14.62 13.17 -4.59
N VAL A 340 -13.56 12.47 -4.19
CA VAL A 340 -12.38 13.00 -3.51
C VAL A 340 -11.19 12.80 -4.44
N PHE A 341 -10.73 13.89 -5.06
CA PHE A 341 -9.59 13.83 -5.96
C PHE A 341 -8.29 13.88 -5.18
N LYS A 342 -7.38 12.92 -5.41
CA LYS A 342 -6.03 12.88 -4.84
C LYS A 342 -5.01 13.09 -5.94
N SER A 343 -4.07 14.00 -5.72
CA SER A 343 -2.93 14.16 -6.63
C SER A 343 -1.95 13.01 -6.43
N ARG A 344 -1.34 12.55 -7.53
CA ARG A 344 -0.25 11.57 -7.46
C ARG A 344 0.92 12.16 -6.70
N LYS A 345 1.56 11.34 -5.85
CA LYS A 345 2.79 11.74 -5.20
C LYS A 345 3.95 11.49 -6.16
N ILE A 346 4.93 12.39 -6.16
CA ILE A 346 6.15 12.23 -6.97
C ILE A 346 6.85 10.89 -6.70
N CYS A 347 6.79 10.37 -5.47
CA CYS A 347 7.34 9.06 -5.12
C CYS A 347 6.68 7.87 -5.82
N GLU A 348 5.46 8.04 -6.33
CA GLU A 348 4.74 7.00 -7.09
C GLU A 348 5.25 6.93 -8.53
N ASP A 349 5.65 8.07 -9.10
CA ASP A 349 6.20 8.18 -10.46
C ASP A 349 7.73 7.96 -10.48
N LEU A 350 8.43 8.33 -9.40
CA LEU A 350 9.85 8.04 -9.20
C LEU A 350 10.03 6.65 -8.60
N ARG A 351 9.87 5.59 -9.40
CA ARG A 351 10.32 4.25 -9.02
C ARG A 351 11.85 4.25 -8.90
N VAL A 352 12.38 4.54 -7.72
CA VAL A 352 13.80 4.32 -7.41
C VAL A 352 13.98 2.82 -7.16
N ARG A 353 14.00 2.03 -8.23
CA ARG A 353 14.49 0.65 -8.20
C ARG A 353 15.49 0.49 -9.33
N GLU A 354 16.66 1.11 -9.18
CA GLU A 354 17.85 0.45 -9.72
C GLU A 354 17.91 -0.93 -9.06
N PRO A 355 18.05 -2.03 -9.81
CA PRO A 355 18.27 -3.34 -9.22
C PRO A 355 19.62 -3.30 -8.49
N LYS A 356 19.57 -3.00 -7.19
CA LYS A 356 20.75 -3.01 -6.34
C LYS A 356 21.17 -4.47 -6.19
N PRO A 357 22.47 -4.80 -6.38
CA PRO A 357 22.96 -6.15 -6.11
C PRO A 357 22.52 -6.61 -4.71
N PRO A 358 22.19 -7.89 -4.49
CA PRO A 358 21.66 -8.38 -3.20
C PRO A 358 22.48 -7.94 -1.99
N ILE A 359 23.81 -7.87 -2.14
CA ILE A 359 24.75 -7.41 -1.10
C ILE A 359 24.61 -5.92 -0.72
N VAL A 360 24.16 -5.07 -1.66
CA VAL A 360 23.93 -3.64 -1.42
C VAL A 360 22.67 -3.43 -0.57
N SER A 361 21.68 -4.32 -0.65
CA SER A 361 20.40 -4.22 0.07
C SER A 361 20.36 -4.97 1.41
N GLN A 362 21.41 -5.68 1.79
CA GLN A 362 21.45 -6.46 3.03
C GLN A 362 21.85 -5.59 4.23
N GLN A 363 21.00 -5.59 5.25
CA GLN A 363 21.19 -4.96 6.57
C GLN A 363 21.00 -6.00 7.67
N CYS A 364 21.41 -5.74 8.92
CA CYS A 364 21.26 -6.69 10.04
C CYS A 364 21.79 -8.08 9.68
N VAL A 365 23.07 -8.17 9.29
CA VAL A 365 23.70 -9.42 8.88
C VAL A 365 24.99 -9.65 9.67
N VAL A 366 25.29 -10.92 9.88
CA VAL A 366 26.63 -11.40 10.22
C VAL A 366 27.28 -11.90 8.94
N TYR A 367 28.51 -11.48 8.68
CA TYR A 367 29.26 -11.78 7.47
C TYR A 367 30.66 -12.32 7.80
N ASN A 368 31.24 -13.03 6.83
CA ASN A 368 32.64 -13.44 6.83
C ASN A 368 33.37 -12.75 5.68
N TYR A 369 34.54 -12.22 5.96
CA TYR A 369 35.54 -11.85 4.97
C TYR A 369 36.59 -12.94 4.88
N LYS A 370 36.89 -13.38 3.66
CA LYS A 370 38.00 -14.30 3.37
C LYS A 370 38.98 -13.63 2.42
N CYS A 371 40.27 -13.65 2.77
CA CYS A 371 41.30 -13.15 1.89
C CYS A 371 41.56 -14.15 0.75
N ASP A 372 41.64 -13.66 -0.49
CA ASP A 372 41.95 -14.51 -1.65
C ASP A 372 43.46 -14.79 -1.78
N LEU A 373 44.30 -14.05 -1.05
CA LEU A 373 45.76 -14.11 -1.14
C LEU A 373 46.42 -14.82 0.05
N CYS A 374 45.67 -15.14 1.11
CA CYS A 374 46.13 -15.94 2.25
C CYS A 374 44.95 -16.49 3.07
N ASP A 375 45.24 -17.33 4.06
CA ASP A 375 44.23 -17.92 4.96
C ASP A 375 43.69 -16.95 6.04
N ALA A 376 43.74 -15.64 5.77
CA ALA A 376 43.23 -14.65 6.69
C ALA A 376 41.70 -14.53 6.57
N GLU A 377 41.00 -14.72 7.69
CA GLU A 377 39.54 -14.60 7.77
C GLU A 377 39.13 -13.59 8.83
N TYR A 378 37.96 -12.96 8.65
CA TYR A 378 37.36 -12.03 9.61
C TYR A 378 35.84 -12.20 9.65
N VAL A 379 35.27 -12.39 10.83
CA VAL A 379 33.82 -12.40 11.04
C VAL A 379 33.40 -11.08 11.70
N GLY A 380 32.36 -10.46 11.15
CA GLY A 380 31.80 -9.21 11.67
C GLY A 380 30.28 -9.16 11.52
N TYR A 381 29.66 -8.16 12.16
CA TYR A 381 28.23 -7.84 11.94
C TYR A 381 28.00 -6.41 11.49
N THR A 382 26.83 -6.14 10.93
CA THR A 382 26.32 -4.77 10.74
C THR A 382 24.81 -4.71 10.83
N SER A 383 24.31 -3.68 11.51
CA SER A 383 22.90 -3.27 11.44
C SER A 383 22.62 -2.33 10.26
N ARG A 384 23.66 -1.79 9.62
CA ARG A 384 23.59 -0.93 8.42
C ARG A 384 23.74 -1.76 7.16
N HIS A 385 23.70 -1.11 5.99
CA HIS A 385 23.93 -1.81 4.73
C HIS A 385 25.34 -2.39 4.66
N LEU A 386 25.45 -3.67 4.29
CA LEU A 386 26.73 -4.38 4.21
C LEU A 386 27.72 -3.72 3.25
N HIS A 387 27.25 -3.19 2.11
CA HIS A 387 28.14 -2.50 1.17
C HIS A 387 28.88 -1.29 1.78
N GLN A 388 28.23 -0.54 2.68
CA GLN A 388 28.87 0.62 3.33
C GLN A 388 30.01 0.14 4.23
N LEU A 389 29.74 -0.93 4.99
CA LEU A 389 30.70 -1.52 5.91
C LEU A 389 31.90 -2.14 5.17
N ILE A 390 31.68 -2.79 4.02
CA ILE A 390 32.77 -3.32 3.18
C ILE A 390 33.73 -2.19 2.78
N ASN A 391 33.21 -1.03 2.40
CA ASN A 391 34.05 0.12 2.05
C ASN A 391 34.80 0.68 3.28
N GLU A 392 34.18 0.69 4.46
CA GLU A 392 34.82 1.11 5.72
C GLU A 392 35.98 0.18 6.11
N HIS A 393 35.90 -1.11 5.77
CA HIS A 393 36.97 -2.08 6.06
C HIS A 393 38.31 -1.80 5.35
N ARG A 394 38.34 -0.94 4.33
CA ARG A 394 39.57 -0.49 3.64
C ARG A 394 40.59 0.16 4.57
N ASN A 395 40.15 0.71 5.69
CA ASN A 395 41.00 1.33 6.71
C ASN A 395 41.09 0.52 8.02
N SER A 396 40.53 -0.70 8.03
CA SER A 396 40.49 -1.59 9.20
C SER A 396 41.63 -2.62 9.21
N ALA A 397 41.55 -3.63 10.09
CA ALA A 397 42.48 -4.76 10.11
C ALA A 397 42.57 -5.48 8.75
N ILE A 398 41.45 -5.61 8.03
CA ILE A 398 41.39 -6.18 6.67
C ILE A 398 42.23 -5.34 5.70
N GLY A 399 42.00 -4.02 5.66
CA GLY A 399 42.76 -3.12 4.79
C GLY A 399 44.25 -3.06 5.12
N LYS A 400 44.62 -3.10 6.42
CA LYS A 400 46.03 -3.15 6.85
C LYS A 400 46.71 -4.44 6.42
N ARG A 401 46.03 -5.59 6.52
CA ARG A 401 46.53 -6.90 6.04
C ARG A 401 46.81 -6.85 4.55
N LEU A 402 45.87 -6.36 3.74
CA LEU A 402 46.01 -6.21 2.28
C LEU A 402 47.17 -5.31 1.87
N LYS A 403 47.39 -4.19 2.59
CA LYS A 403 48.49 -3.27 2.29
C LYS A 403 49.85 -3.80 2.71
N ASN A 404 49.96 -4.29 3.95
CA ASN A 404 51.26 -4.58 4.57
C ASN A 404 51.81 -5.95 4.17
N GLU A 405 50.95 -6.96 4.02
CA GLU A 405 51.39 -8.33 3.77
C GLU A 405 51.24 -8.75 2.31
N HIS A 406 50.39 -8.06 1.55
CA HIS A 406 50.20 -8.32 0.12
C HIS A 406 50.69 -7.18 -0.79
N GLY A 407 51.23 -6.09 -0.22
CA GLY A 407 51.82 -4.98 -0.99
C GLY A 407 50.83 -4.19 -1.87
N LEU A 408 49.52 -4.32 -1.64
CA LEU A 408 48.49 -3.69 -2.48
C LEU A 408 48.42 -2.18 -2.19
N GLN A 409 48.94 -1.36 -3.10
CA GLN A 409 48.90 0.09 -2.97
C GLN A 409 47.47 0.66 -3.12
N THR A 410 46.62 0.03 -3.93
CA THR A 410 45.20 0.39 -4.08
C THR A 410 44.34 -0.84 -3.82
N ILE A 411 43.37 -0.71 -2.92
CA ILE A 411 42.41 -1.78 -2.60
C ILE A 411 41.22 -1.65 -3.55
N GLY A 412 41.05 -2.63 -4.44
CA GLY A 412 39.96 -2.69 -5.41
C GLY A 412 38.57 -2.93 -4.79
N ASP A 413 37.65 -3.48 -5.59
CA ASP A 413 36.35 -3.91 -5.08
C ASP A 413 36.52 -5.18 -4.22
N LEU A 414 36.16 -5.07 -2.93
CA LEU A 414 36.25 -6.18 -1.98
C LEU A 414 34.96 -7.00 -1.89
N THR A 415 33.90 -6.60 -2.58
CA THR A 415 32.55 -7.16 -2.43
C THR A 415 32.52 -8.69 -2.57
N LYS A 416 33.34 -9.27 -3.45
CA LYS A 416 33.42 -10.71 -3.70
C LYS A 416 34.05 -11.51 -2.55
N HIS A 417 34.81 -10.85 -1.67
CA HIS A 417 35.51 -11.48 -0.55
C HIS A 417 34.62 -11.56 0.70
N PHE A 418 33.42 -10.97 0.66
CA PHE A 418 32.47 -10.93 1.77
C PHE A 418 31.28 -11.85 1.49
N ASN A 419 31.01 -12.75 2.42
CA ASN A 419 29.88 -13.68 2.38
C ASN A 419 28.97 -13.47 3.59
N VAL A 420 27.66 -13.40 3.39
CA VAL A 420 26.71 -13.35 4.50
C VAL A 420 26.57 -14.74 5.12
N LEU A 421 26.87 -14.84 6.41
CA LEU A 421 26.70 -16.05 7.20
C LEU A 421 25.26 -16.18 7.72
N LYS A 422 24.65 -15.06 8.15
CA LYS A 422 23.30 -15.04 8.71
C LYS A 422 22.64 -13.68 8.56
N LYS A 423 21.35 -13.68 8.18
CA LYS A 423 20.44 -12.54 8.31
C LYS A 423 19.76 -12.59 9.67
N CYS A 424 19.77 -11.46 10.36
CA CYS A 424 19.27 -11.29 11.72
C CYS A 424 18.09 -10.30 11.75
N THR A 425 17.30 -10.38 12.82
CA THR A 425 16.12 -9.52 13.02
C THR A 425 16.45 -8.16 13.64
N GLY A 426 17.62 -8.04 14.29
CA GLY A 426 18.06 -6.79 14.92
C GLY A 426 19.49 -6.85 15.47
N LYS A 427 19.94 -5.76 16.09
CA LYS A 427 21.32 -5.60 16.57
C LYS A 427 21.74 -6.66 17.59
N LEU A 428 20.88 -6.97 18.57
CA LEU A 428 21.19 -7.95 19.60
C LEU A 428 21.38 -9.35 18.99
N ASP A 429 20.50 -9.72 18.06
CA ASP A 429 20.55 -10.98 17.33
C ASP A 429 21.83 -11.09 16.48
N CYS A 430 22.24 -9.99 15.82
CA CYS A 430 23.54 -9.92 15.14
C CYS A 430 24.72 -10.17 16.08
N LEU A 431 24.75 -9.52 17.24
CA LEU A 431 25.85 -9.64 18.19
C LEU A 431 25.99 -11.05 18.77
N VAL A 432 24.85 -11.72 19.07
CA VAL A 432 24.85 -13.11 19.54
C VAL A 432 25.39 -14.03 18.45
N HIS A 433 24.90 -13.91 17.22
CA HIS A 433 25.34 -14.75 16.12
C HIS A 433 26.81 -14.48 15.73
N GLU A 434 27.25 -13.23 15.71
CA GLU A 434 28.65 -12.88 15.47
C GLU A 434 29.58 -13.56 16.48
N MET A 435 29.27 -13.49 17.77
CA MET A 435 30.01 -14.17 18.83
C MET A 435 30.07 -15.69 18.59
N LEU A 436 28.93 -16.31 18.26
CA LEU A 436 28.88 -17.75 17.97
C LEU A 436 29.73 -18.13 16.75
N PHE A 437 29.69 -17.33 15.68
CA PHE A 437 30.49 -17.57 14.47
C PHE A 437 31.98 -17.35 14.70
N ILE A 438 32.38 -16.31 15.44
CA ILE A 438 33.78 -16.10 15.85
C ILE A 438 34.28 -17.30 16.66
N LYS A 439 33.52 -17.76 17.66
CA LYS A 439 33.89 -18.91 18.49
C LYS A 439 33.99 -20.22 17.69
N LYS A 440 33.09 -20.40 16.73
CA LYS A 440 33.05 -21.59 15.86
C LYS A 440 34.18 -21.61 14.83
N MET A 441 34.42 -20.48 14.16
CA MET A 441 35.34 -20.40 13.01
C MET A 441 36.77 -20.00 13.39
N LYS A 442 36.96 -19.35 14.54
CA LYS A 442 38.26 -18.83 15.02
C LYS A 442 39.04 -18.04 13.96
N PRO A 443 38.41 -17.02 13.32
CA PRO A 443 39.03 -16.24 12.26
C PRO A 443 40.27 -15.48 12.75
N SER A 444 41.35 -15.53 11.96
CA SER A 444 42.69 -15.03 12.35
C SER A 444 42.80 -13.51 12.48
N LEU A 445 41.90 -12.74 11.86
CA LEU A 445 41.89 -11.28 11.95
C LEU A 445 41.03 -10.74 13.10
N ASN A 446 40.20 -11.58 13.73
CA ASN A 446 39.44 -11.17 14.91
C ASN A 446 40.34 -11.20 16.15
N LYS A 447 40.50 -10.03 16.79
CA LYS A 447 41.24 -9.92 18.06
C LYS A 447 40.37 -10.22 19.29
N GLN A 448 39.06 -10.10 19.14
CA GLN A 448 38.08 -10.34 20.20
C GLN A 448 37.54 -11.76 20.11
N SER A 449 37.44 -12.44 21.25
CA SER A 449 36.73 -13.73 21.37
C SER A 449 35.22 -13.54 21.46
N ASP A 450 34.76 -12.38 21.94
CA ASP A 450 33.35 -12.11 22.26
C ASP A 450 32.94 -10.69 21.85
N SER A 451 31.76 -10.55 21.23
CA SER A 451 31.18 -9.26 20.81
C SER A 451 30.27 -8.62 21.87
N ILE A 452 29.90 -9.38 22.90
CA ILE A 452 29.19 -8.94 24.10
C ILE A 452 29.94 -9.52 25.28
N ARG A 453 30.22 -8.71 26.32
CA ARG A 453 30.53 -9.25 27.66
C ARG A 453 29.24 -9.82 28.25
N ALA A 454 28.84 -11.01 27.79
CA ALA A 454 27.79 -11.74 28.47
C ALA A 454 28.37 -12.29 29.78
N LYS A 455 28.10 -11.59 30.90
CA LYS A 455 28.20 -12.22 32.23
C LYS A 455 27.06 -13.21 32.35
N LEU A 456 27.20 -14.37 31.72
CA LEU A 456 26.34 -15.51 31.97
C LEU A 456 26.93 -16.26 33.17
N PHE A 457 26.36 -15.97 34.35
CA PHE A 457 26.53 -16.64 35.65
C PHE A 457 27.93 -16.62 36.29
N ILE A 458 28.16 -15.65 37.19
CA ILE A 458 28.43 -15.85 38.63
C ILE A 458 27.73 -14.73 39.38
#